data_AF-A0A935R6F8-F1
#
_entry.id   AF-A0A935R6F8-F1
#
_cell.length_a   1.000
_cell.length_b   1.000
_cell.length_c   1.000
_cell.angle_alpha   90.00
_cell.angle_beta   90.00
_cell.angle_gamma   90.00
#
_symmetry.space_group_name_H-M   'P 1'
#
loop_
_entity.id
_entity.type
_entity.pdbx_description
1 polymer ?
#
loop_
_entity_poly.entity_id
_entity_poly.type
_entity_poly.pdbx_seq_one_letter_code
_entity_poly.pdbx_strand_id
1 'polypeptide(L)'
;MKALRLSPSVSLDGPATLHDATRLKHNGRGSHAEVMRGIATLREAGVTVAINTTLTREVASNLEAYFDFIEAGGDTSSSSVV
;
A
#
# COMPACT_ATOMS: atom_id res chain seq x y z
N MET A 1 9.61 -26.43 13.21
CA MET A 1 9.47 -25.82 11.86
C MET A 1 10.78 -25.15 11.50
N LYS A 2 11.25 -25.26 10.24
CA LYS A 2 12.49 -24.61 9.79
C LYS A 2 12.24 -23.12 9.61
N ALA A 3 13.10 -22.27 10.16
CA ALA A 3 13.01 -20.82 9.93
C ALA A 3 13.33 -20.51 8.46
N LEU A 4 12.38 -19.91 7.74
CA LEU A 4 12.57 -19.44 6.38
C LEU A 4 12.92 -17.95 6.39
N ARG A 5 13.90 -17.55 5.59
CA ARG A 5 14.28 -16.15 5.42
C ARG A 5 13.38 -15.49 4.39
N LEU A 6 12.11 -15.34 4.73
CA LEU A 6 11.11 -14.71 3.88
C LEU A 6 10.78 -13.32 4.43
N SER A 7 10.66 -12.36 3.51
CA SER A 7 10.17 -11.02 3.81
C SER A 7 8.94 -10.77 2.93
N PRO A 8 7.81 -10.34 3.50
CA PRO A 8 6.62 -10.07 2.70
C PRO A 8 6.82 -8.82 1.84
N SER A 9 6.28 -8.89 0.64
CA SER A 9 6.02 -7.72 -0.19
C SER A 9 4.51 -7.58 -0.37
N VAL A 10 4.00 -6.36 -0.20
CA VAL A 10 2.59 -6.05 -0.29
C VAL A 10 2.33 -5.20 -1.51
N SER A 11 1.41 -5.67 -2.33
CA SER A 11 0.90 -4.93 -3.48
C SER A 11 0.13 -3.70 -3.02
N LEU A 12 0.69 -2.51 -3.23
CA LEU A 12 0.05 -1.21 -2.96
C LEU A 12 0.42 -0.22 -4.07
N ASP A 13 -0.55 0.53 -4.58
CA ASP A 13 -0.40 1.33 -5.82
C ASP A 13 -0.56 2.83 -5.58
N GLY A 14 -0.59 3.27 -4.33
CA GLY A 14 -0.85 4.66 -3.95
C GLY A 14 -2.12 4.79 -3.11
N PRO A 15 -2.69 6.02 -3.01
CA PRO A 15 -3.88 6.28 -2.22
C PRO A 15 -5.09 5.49 -2.75
N ALA A 16 -6.15 5.40 -1.94
CA ALA A 16 -7.33 4.59 -2.25
C ALA A 16 -7.91 4.84 -3.65
N THR A 17 -8.00 6.10 -4.07
CA THR A 17 -8.48 6.49 -5.41
C THR A 17 -7.66 5.87 -6.53
N LEU A 18 -6.34 5.76 -6.34
CA LEU A 18 -5.39 5.23 -7.31
C LEU A 18 -5.32 3.71 -7.29
N HIS A 19 -5.23 3.12 -6.08
CA HIS A 19 -5.15 1.68 -5.90
C HIS A 19 -6.46 0.99 -6.31
N ASP A 20 -7.60 1.48 -5.85
CA ASP A 20 -8.90 0.85 -6.10
C ASP A 20 -9.38 1.04 -7.54
N ALA A 21 -8.77 1.94 -8.33
CA ALA A 21 -9.08 2.08 -9.75
C ALA A 21 -8.78 0.80 -10.56
N THR A 22 -7.82 -0.01 -10.10
CA THR A 22 -7.41 -1.22 -10.83
C THR A 22 -7.29 -2.47 -9.95
N ARG A 23 -7.23 -2.33 -8.62
CA ARG A 23 -7.20 -3.44 -7.67
C ARG A 23 -8.53 -3.62 -6.98
N LEU A 24 -9.39 -4.36 -7.66
CA LEU A 24 -10.73 -4.71 -7.19
C LEU A 24 -10.79 -6.16 -6.74
N LYS A 25 -11.60 -6.41 -5.72
CA LYS A 25 -12.01 -7.75 -5.31
C LYS A 25 -13.01 -8.32 -6.33
N HIS A 26 -13.29 -9.62 -6.23
CA HIS A 26 -14.26 -10.29 -7.09
C HIS A 26 -15.67 -9.67 -7.04
N ASN A 27 -16.02 -9.00 -5.94
CA ASN A 27 -17.29 -8.27 -5.78
C ASN A 27 -17.23 -6.80 -6.26
N GLY A 28 -16.18 -6.40 -6.97
CA GLY A 28 -16.00 -5.05 -7.50
C GLY A 28 -15.64 -3.98 -6.46
N ARG A 29 -15.42 -4.34 -5.19
CA ARG A 29 -14.98 -3.39 -4.15
C ARG A 29 -13.46 -3.23 -4.16
N GLY A 30 -13.00 -2.01 -3.87
CA GLY A 30 -11.59 -1.71 -3.63
C GLY A 30 -10.95 -2.57 -2.53
N SER A 31 -9.62 -2.76 -2.65
CA SER A 31 -8.80 -3.50 -1.69
C SER A 31 -7.93 -2.63 -0.79
N HIS A 32 -7.79 -1.33 -1.08
CA HIS A 32 -6.85 -0.44 -0.39
C HIS A 32 -6.97 -0.49 1.14
N ALA A 33 -8.19 -0.35 1.67
CA ALA A 33 -8.41 -0.33 3.12
C ALA A 33 -7.99 -1.64 3.82
N GLU A 34 -8.18 -2.79 3.17
CA GLU A 34 -7.76 -4.09 3.71
C GLU A 34 -6.25 -4.28 3.61
N VAL A 35 -5.63 -3.79 2.53
CA VAL A 35 -4.18 -3.76 2.34
C VAL A 35 -3.51 -2.92 3.43
N MET A 36 -3.99 -1.69 3.67
CA MET A 36 -3.45 -0.81 4.69
C MET A 36 -3.59 -1.40 6.10
N ARG A 37 -4.73 -2.03 6.41
CA ARG A 37 -4.90 -2.77 7.67
C ARG A 37 -3.89 -3.91 7.80
N GLY A 38 -3.67 -4.68 6.75
CA GLY A 38 -2.67 -5.77 6.75
C GLY A 38 -1.24 -5.27 6.97
N ILE A 39 -0.87 -4.15 6.33
CA ILE A 39 0.43 -3.50 6.55
C ILE A 39 0.58 -3.06 8.02
N ALA A 40 -0.46 -2.45 8.60
CA ALA A 40 -0.45 -2.05 10.01
C ALA A 40 -0.23 -3.25 10.93
N THR A 41 -0.97 -4.34 10.74
CA THR A 41 -0.79 -5.58 11.51
C THR A 41 0.63 -6.16 11.40
N LEU A 42 1.23 -6.13 10.21
CA LEU A 42 2.61 -6.60 10.00
C LEU A 42 3.63 -5.68 10.70
N ARG A 43 3.45 -4.35 10.61
CA ARG A 43 4.29 -3.36 11.29
C ARG A 43 4.22 -3.52 12.82
N GLU A 44 3.02 -3.68 13.36
CA GLU A 44 2.79 -3.93 14.80
C GLU A 44 3.49 -5.20 15.30
N ALA A 45 3.58 -6.23 14.45
CA ALA A 45 4.31 -7.46 14.74
C ALA A 45 5.84 -7.36 14.53
N GLY A 46 6.37 -6.18 14.19
CA GLY A 46 7.80 -5.97 13.90
C GLY A 46 8.26 -6.55 12.57
N VAL A 47 7.33 -6.88 11.66
CA VAL A 47 7.66 -7.43 10.33
C VAL A 47 7.90 -6.28 9.35
N THR A 48 9.10 -6.23 8.79
CA THR A 48 9.40 -5.30 7.69
C THR A 48 8.68 -5.74 6.42
N VAL A 49 8.00 -4.79 5.78
CA VAL A 49 7.21 -5.02 4.56
C VAL A 49 7.76 -4.18 3.43
N ALA A 50 8.01 -4.79 2.28
CA ALA A 50 8.29 -4.05 1.05
C ALA A 50 6.99 -3.69 0.33
N ILE A 51 6.86 -2.47 -0.17
CA ILE A 51 5.76 -2.09 -1.07
C ILE A 51 6.11 -2.46 -2.50
N ASN A 52 5.17 -3.11 -3.21
CA ASN A 52 5.29 -3.43 -4.63
C ASN A 52 4.17 -2.77 -5.42
N THR A 53 4.56 -1.77 -6.21
CA THR A 53 3.63 -0.98 -7.03
C THR A 53 3.70 -1.43 -8.47
N THR A 54 2.52 -1.68 -9.06
CA THR A 54 2.41 -1.92 -10.49
C THR A 54 2.19 -0.58 -11.19
N LEU A 55 3.08 -0.20 -12.11
CA LEU A 55 2.94 1.01 -12.91
C LEU A 55 1.87 0.83 -13.99
N THR A 56 0.61 1.02 -13.60
CA THR A 56 -0.51 1.12 -14.54
C THR A 56 -0.54 2.51 -15.18
N ARG A 57 -1.38 2.71 -16.21
CA ARG A 57 -1.61 4.05 -16.79
C ARG A 57 -2.08 5.05 -15.74
N GLU A 58 -2.94 4.60 -14.83
CA GLU A 58 -3.51 5.43 -13.77
C GLU A 58 -2.41 5.91 -12.82
N VAL A 59 -1.55 5.01 -12.34
CA VAL A 59 -0.42 5.36 -11.48
C VAL A 59 0.59 6.27 -12.21
N ALA A 60 0.94 5.93 -13.45
CA ALA A 60 1.91 6.71 -14.24
C ALA A 60 1.43 8.15 -14.52
N SER A 61 0.11 8.35 -14.61
CA SER A 61 -0.47 9.69 -14.84
C SER A 61 -0.62 10.50 -13.55
N ASN A 62 -0.46 9.87 -12.38
CA ASN A 62 -0.65 10.48 -11.06
C ASN A 62 0.56 10.20 -10.13
N LEU A 63 1.78 10.21 -10.68
CA LEU A 63 2.99 9.87 -9.92
C LEU A 63 3.24 10.75 -8.70
N GLU A 64 2.89 12.04 -8.78
CA GLU A 64 3.01 12.98 -7.64
C GLU A 64 2.15 12.50 -6.46
N ALA A 65 0.86 12.23 -6.68
CA ALA A 65 -0.03 11.70 -5.66
C ALA A 65 0.42 10.33 -5.12
N TYR A 66 1.06 9.51 -5.96
CA TYR A 66 1.67 8.26 -5.51
C TYR A 66 2.85 8.51 -4.57
N PHE A 67 3.79 9.38 -4.95
CA PHE A 67 4.97 9.67 -4.13
C PHE A 67 4.61 10.39 -2.83
N ASP A 68 3.71 11.38 -2.87
CA ASP A 68 3.18 12.05 -1.67
C ASP A 68 2.60 11.03 -0.67
N PHE A 69 1.85 10.05 -1.18
CA PHE A 69 1.29 8.97 -0.37
C PHE A 69 2.37 8.08 0.26
N ILE A 70 3.42 7.73 -0.48
CA ILE A 70 4.53 6.91 0.03
C ILE A 70 5.37 7.69 1.06
N GLU A 71 5.66 8.96 0.81
CA GLU A 71 6.39 9.85 1.73
C GLU A 71 5.63 10.06 3.05
N ALA A 72 4.30 10.18 2.97
CA ALA A 72 3.43 10.23 4.15
C ALA A 72 3.29 8.87 4.89
N GLY A 73 4.05 7.83 4.49
CA GLY A 73 4.06 6.52 5.16
C GLY A 73 2.87 5.63 4.81
N GLY A 74 2.13 5.97 3.75
CA GLY A 74 0.88 5.33 3.35
C GLY A 74 -0.36 5.87 4.07
N ASP A 75 -0.23 6.96 4.82
CA ASP A 75 -1.35 7.61 5.48
C ASP A 75 -1.46 9.07 5.02
N THR A 76 -2.57 9.42 4.40
CA THR A 76 -2.87 10.81 4.00
C THR A 76 -3.71 11.55 5.05
N SER A 77 -3.99 10.92 6.20
CA SER A 77 -4.91 11.44 7.23
C SER A 77 -4.23 12.00 8.49
N SER A 78 -2.91 12.24 8.51
CA SER A 78 -2.29 12.95 9.63
C SER A 78 -1.18 13.91 9.19
N SER A 79 -1.55 15.19 9.24
CA SER A 79 -0.64 16.28 9.51
C SER A 79 0.02 16.05 10.86
N SER A 80 1.31 15.73 10.88
CA SER A 80 2.22 15.93 12.00
C SER A 80 3.63 15.89 11.47
N VAL A 81 4.05 17.06 10.99
CA VAL A 81 5.46 17.40 10.73
C VAL A 81 6.19 17.35 12.07
N VAL A 82 7.24 16.55 12.15
CA VAL A 82 8.37 16.74 13.08
C VAL A 82 9.37 17.71 12.46
#